data_AF-A0A447USA5-F1
#
_entry.id   AF-A0A447USA5-F1
#
_cell.length_a   1.000
_cell.length_b   1.000
_cell.length_c   1.000
_cell.angle_alpha   90.00
_cell.angle_beta   90.00
_cell.angle_gamma   90.00
#
_symmetry.space_group_name_H-M   'P 1'
#
loop_
_entity.id
_entity.type
_entity.pdbx_description
1 polymer ?
#
loop_
_entity_poly.entity_id
_entity_poly.type
_entity_poly.pdbx_seq_one_letter_code
_entity_poly.pdbx_strand_id
1 'polypeptide(L)'
;MVDQINTLSTSIADYNKKITDMESTGGNSSVLRDQRDELVKQLSTLADVKVTDDGSSGYTVSMANGQPLVSGKVAGQLSAGQDANGNSTLTLKFPPASSR
;
A
#
# COMPACT_ATOMS: atom_id res chain seq x y z
N MET A 1 8.26 5.12 12.51
CA MET A 1 7.49 3.90 12.17
C MET A 1 6.33 4.22 11.24
N VAL A 2 5.34 5.03 11.65
CA VAL A 2 4.20 5.41 10.80
C VAL A 2 4.62 6.09 9.50
N ASP A 3 5.56 7.05 9.53
CA ASP A 3 6.06 7.70 8.33
C ASP A 3 6.74 6.73 7.35
N GLN A 4 7.45 5.73 7.87
CA GLN A 4 8.09 4.70 7.05
C GLN A 4 7.04 3.78 6.41
N ILE A 5 6.02 3.38 7.17
CA ILE A 5 4.87 2.62 6.65
C ILE A 5 4.20 3.40 5.51
N ASN A 6 3.96 4.70 5.70
CA ASN A 6 3.36 5.55 4.68
C ASN A 6 4.25 5.70 3.44
N THR A 7 5.56 5.87 3.63
CA THR A 7 6.52 6.01 2.53
C THR A 7 6.59 4.74 1.69
N LEU A 8 6.67 3.57 2.34
CA LEU A 8 6.67 2.28 1.67
C LEU A 8 5.34 2.02 0.97
N SER A 9 4.21 2.30 1.63
CA SER A 9 2.87 2.13 1.06
C SER A 9 2.68 3.00 -0.19
N THR A 10 3.14 4.26 -0.16
CA THR A 10 3.15 5.17 -1.32
C THR A 10 3.99 4.60 -2.45
N SER A 11 5.21 4.15 -2.14
CA SER A 11 6.11 3.57 -3.13
C SER A 11 5.51 2.32 -3.78
N ILE A 12 4.89 1.44 -3.01
CA ILE A 12 4.19 0.23 -3.52
C ILE A 12 3.06 0.64 -4.47
N ALA A 13 2.25 1.63 -4.11
CA ALA A 13 1.18 2.14 -4.98
C ALA A 13 1.72 2.73 -6.30
N ASP A 14 2.83 3.46 -6.25
CA ASP A 14 3.53 3.96 -7.44
C ASP A 14 4.06 2.83 -8.32
N TYR A 15 4.64 1.78 -7.74
CA TYR A 15 5.07 0.61 -8.49
C TYR A 15 3.88 -0.12 -9.12
N ASN A 16 2.75 -0.27 -8.41
CA ASN A 16 1.53 -0.83 -8.99
C ASN A 16 1.05 -0.03 -10.20
N LYS A 17 1.14 1.30 -10.15
CA LYS A 17 0.84 2.15 -11.30
C LYS A 17 1.80 1.89 -12.46
N LYS A 18 3.11 1.90 -12.22
CA LYS A 18 4.12 1.63 -13.25
C LYS A 18 3.96 0.24 -13.89
N ILE A 19 3.67 -0.78 -13.09
CA ILE A 19 3.38 -2.14 -13.58
C ILE A 19 2.17 -2.12 -14.49
N THR A 20 1.06 -1.52 -14.04
CA THR A 20 -0.18 -1.43 -14.83
C THR A 20 0.07 -0.71 -16.16
N ASP A 21 0.78 0.41 -16.13
CA ASP A 21 1.08 1.21 -17.31
C ASP A 21 2.01 0.43 -18.28
N MET A 22 3.01 -0.28 -17.76
CA MET A 22 3.93 -1.10 -18.55
C MET A 22 3.21 -2.28 -19.21
N GLU A 23 2.39 -3.02 -18.46
CA GLU A 23 1.62 -4.15 -18.99
C GLU A 23 0.56 -3.72 -20.00
N SER A 24 -0.04 -2.53 -19.82
CA SER A 24 -0.98 -1.95 -20.78
C SER A 24 -0.36 -1.68 -22.16
N THR A 25 0.96 -1.53 -22.22
CA THR A 25 1.72 -1.36 -23.48
C THR A 25 2.33 -2.67 -23.99
N GLY A 26 2.07 -3.81 -23.34
CA GLY A 26 2.66 -5.10 -23.66
C GLY A 26 4.13 -5.25 -23.24
N GLY A 27 4.63 -4.35 -22.38
CA GLY A 27 6.00 -4.39 -21.86
C GLY A 27 6.20 -5.43 -20.75
N ASN A 28 7.46 -5.76 -20.47
CA ASN A 28 7.82 -6.69 -19.39
C ASN A 28 7.95 -5.94 -18.05
N SER A 29 7.06 -6.23 -17.10
CA SER A 29 7.06 -5.62 -15.78
C SER A 29 7.71 -6.47 -14.67
N SER A 30 8.44 -7.55 -14.99
CA SER A 30 9.02 -8.45 -13.98
C SER A 30 9.91 -7.70 -13.00
N VAL A 31 10.83 -6.86 -13.48
CA VAL A 31 11.73 -6.07 -12.62
C VAL A 31 10.95 -5.12 -11.69
N LEU A 32 9.86 -4.52 -12.19
CA LEU A 32 9.02 -3.64 -11.38
C LEU A 32 8.25 -4.42 -10.31
N ARG A 33 7.81 -5.65 -10.61
CA ARG A 33 7.18 -6.56 -9.65
C ARG A 33 8.17 -6.98 -8.57
N ASP A 34 9.40 -7.33 -8.94
CA ASP A 34 10.46 -7.68 -7.99
C ASP A 34 10.76 -6.50 -7.04
N GLN A 35 10.86 -5.28 -7.56
CA GLN A 35 11.07 -4.08 -6.76
C GLN A 35 9.90 -3.79 -5.82
N ARG A 36 8.66 -3.94 -6.30
CA ARG A 36 7.46 -3.82 -5.47
C ARG A 36 7.47 -4.85 -4.34
N ASP A 37 7.78 -6.10 -4.64
CA ASP A 37 7.76 -7.18 -3.66
C ASP A 37 8.84 -6.99 -2.59
N GLU A 38 9.99 -6.40 -2.95
CA GLU A 38 11.02 -6.01 -1.97
C GLU A 38 10.53 -4.90 -1.03
N LEU A 39 9.82 -3.89 -1.54
CA LEU A 39 9.21 -2.86 -0.69
C LEU A 39 8.15 -3.45 0.26
N VAL A 40 7.39 -4.45 -0.20
CA VAL A 40 6.43 -5.15 0.64
C VAL A 40 7.11 -5.96 1.73
N LYS A 41 8.24 -6.63 1.43
CA LYS A 41 9.05 -7.29 2.47
C LYS A 41 9.53 -6.28 3.50
N GLN A 42 10.07 -5.13 3.07
CA GLN A 42 10.47 -4.06 3.99
C GLN A 42 9.29 -3.59 4.85
N LEU A 43 8.10 -3.41 4.25
CA LEU A 43 6.90 -3.04 4.98
C LEU A 43 6.51 -4.11 6.02
N SER A 44 6.64 -5.39 5.66
CA SER A 44 6.36 -6.51 6.58
C SER A 44 7.31 -6.58 7.76
N THR A 45 8.52 -6.00 7.67
CA THR A 45 9.42 -5.86 8.83
C THR A 45 8.95 -4.80 9.82
N LEU A 46 8.09 -3.87 9.38
CA LEU A 46 7.57 -2.79 10.21
C LEU A 46 6.17 -3.11 10.74
N ALA A 47 5.33 -3.79 9.97
CA ALA A 47 3.97 -4.11 10.37
C ALA A 47 3.54 -5.46 9.77
N ASP A 48 2.74 -6.23 10.51
CA ASP A 48 2.11 -7.43 9.96
C ASP A 48 1.16 -7.04 8.83
N VAL A 49 1.55 -7.42 7.61
CA VAL A 49 0.80 -7.15 6.38
C VAL A 49 0.50 -8.44 5.61
N LYS A 50 -0.61 -8.41 4.89
CA LYS A 50 -1.09 -9.44 3.98
C LYS A 50 -1.23 -8.85 2.59
N VAL A 51 -0.67 -9.55 1.61
CA VAL A 51 -0.81 -9.20 0.20
C VAL A 51 -1.96 -9.98 -0.40
N THR A 52 -2.73 -9.34 -1.27
CA THR A 52 -3.73 -9.99 -2.13
C THR A 52 -3.55 -9.46 -3.54
N ASP A 53 -3.22 -10.35 -4.46
CA ASP A 53 -3.13 -10.06 -5.89
C ASP A 53 -4.30 -10.76 -6.58
N ASP A 54 -5.30 -9.97 -6.98
CA ASP A 54 -6.51 -10.47 -7.61
C ASP A 54 -6.43 -10.41 -9.15
N GLY A 55 -5.32 -9.90 -9.71
CA GLY A 55 -5.12 -9.65 -11.14
C GLY A 55 -6.06 -8.57 -11.71
N SER A 56 -7.36 -8.77 -11.58
CA SER A 56 -8.45 -7.92 -12.09
C SER A 56 -8.67 -6.68 -11.23
N SER A 57 -8.71 -6.84 -9.90
CA SER A 57 -8.87 -5.72 -8.95
C SER A 57 -7.54 -5.05 -8.55
N GLY A 58 -6.42 -5.61 -9.01
CA GLY A 58 -5.07 -5.12 -8.74
C GLY A 58 -4.47 -5.64 -7.43
N TYR A 59 -3.23 -5.20 -7.18
CA TYR A 59 -2.42 -5.60 -6.03
C TYR A 59 -2.79 -4.79 -4.79
N THR A 60 -3.22 -5.48 -3.73
CA THR A 60 -3.66 -4.88 -2.46
C THR A 60 -2.75 -5.35 -1.34
N VAL A 61 -2.35 -4.43 -0.47
CA VAL A 61 -1.58 -4.72 0.75
C VAL A 61 -2.41 -4.23 1.93
N SER A 62 -2.70 -5.11 2.89
CA SER A 62 -3.51 -4.79 4.06
C SER A 62 -2.79 -5.18 5.34
N MET A 63 -3.01 -4.47 6.43
CA MET A 63 -2.56 -4.89 7.76
C MET A 63 -3.29 -6.16 8.21
N ALA A 64 -2.70 -6.90 9.15
CA ALA A 64 -3.30 -8.12 9.72
C ALA A 64 -4.68 -7.90 10.37
N ASN A 65 -4.96 -6.68 10.84
CA ASN A 65 -6.28 -6.30 11.34
C ASN A 65 -7.34 -6.09 10.23
N GLY A 66 -6.99 -6.34 8.97
CA GLY A 66 -7.87 -6.22 7.80
C GLY A 66 -7.88 -4.85 7.12
N GLN A 67 -7.16 -3.86 7.66
CA GLN A 67 -7.19 -2.51 7.12
C GLN A 67 -6.23 -2.37 5.92
N PRO A 68 -6.70 -1.99 4.71
CA PRO A 68 -5.83 -1.87 3.55
C PRO A 68 -4.82 -0.74 3.74
N LEU A 69 -3.54 -0.91 3.42
CA LEU A 69 -2.55 0.16 3.34
C LEU A 69 -2.34 0.62 1.90
N VAL A 70 -2.49 -0.31 0.94
CA VAL A 70 -2.42 -0.05 -0.49
C VAL A 70 -3.58 -0.77 -1.15
N SER A 71 -4.33 -0.07 -2.00
CA SER A 71 -5.37 -0.65 -2.84
C SER A 71 -5.09 -0.28 -4.29
N GLY A 72 -4.53 -1.24 -5.04
CA GLY A 72 -4.09 -1.03 -6.42
C GLY A 72 -3.10 0.13 -6.51
N LYS A 73 -3.51 1.22 -7.16
CA LYS A 73 -2.67 2.40 -7.45
C LYS A 73 -2.76 3.49 -6.37
N VAL A 74 -3.42 3.20 -5.25
CA VAL A 74 -3.71 4.17 -4.20
C VAL A 74 -3.11 3.69 -2.88
N ALA A 75 -2.33 4.54 -2.22
CA ALA A 75 -1.85 4.33 -0.86
C ALA A 75 -2.73 5.05 0.16
N GLY A 76 -3.00 4.39 1.27
CA GLY A 76 -3.57 4.99 2.47
C GLY A 76 -2.48 5.70 3.28
N GLN A 77 -2.88 6.73 4.02
CA GLN A 77 -2.03 7.40 4.99
C GLN A 77 -2.43 6.97 6.40
N LEU A 78 -1.50 6.31 7.07
CA LEU A 78 -1.59 5.98 8.47
C LEU A 78 -1.17 7.21 9.30
N SER A 79 -1.90 7.50 10.36
CA SER A 79 -1.60 8.57 11.31
C SER A 79 -1.76 8.04 12.72
N ALA A 80 -0.68 8.14 13.49
CA ALA A 80 -0.74 7.91 14.93
C ALA A 80 -0.96 9.26 15.62
N GLY A 81 -1.95 9.32 16.51
CA GLY A 81 -2.24 10.48 17.34
C GLY A 81 -2.52 10.06 18.78
N GLN A 82 -2.91 11.02 19.61
CA GLN A 82 -3.49 10.75 20.92
C GLN A 82 -4.93 11.27 20.93
N ASP A 83 -5.84 10.52 21.56
CA ASP A 83 -7.19 11.03 21.84
C ASP A 83 -7.15 12.08 22.97
N ALA A 84 -8.31 12.67 23.28
CA ALA A 84 -8.45 13.65 24.36
C ALA A 84 -8.09 13.11 25.75
N ASN A 85 -7.96 11.79 25.91
CA ASN A 85 -7.61 11.11 27.14
C ASN A 85 -6.13 10.67 27.19
N GLY A 86 -5.34 10.98 26.14
CA GLY A 86 -3.94 10.57 26.03
C GLY A 86 -3.74 9.14 25.50
N ASN A 87 -4.80 8.46 25.05
CA ASN A 87 -4.66 7.13 24.46
C ASN A 87 -4.11 7.23 23.05
N SER A 88 -3.16 6.37 22.70
CA SER A 88 -2.65 6.27 21.34
C SER A 88 -3.75 5.80 20.39
N THR A 89 -4.04 6.60 19.37
CA THR A 89 -4.99 6.27 18.30
C THR A 89 -4.23 6.04 17.00
N LEU A 90 -4.65 5.02 16.26
CA LEU A 90 -4.15 4.77 14.92
C LEU A 90 -5.32 4.99 13.95
N THR A 91 -5.19 5.99 13.09
CA THR A 91 -6.20 6.32 12.09
C THR A 91 -5.62 6.08 10.71
N LEU A 92 -6.43 5.50 9.83
CA LEU A 92 -6.06 5.35 8.43
C LEU A 92 -6.99 6.19 7.58
N LYS A 93 -6.39 6.99 6.69
CA LYS A 93 -7.11 7.83 5.73
C LYS A 93 -6.73 7.39 4.32
N PHE A 94 -7.70 6.89 3.57
CA PHE A 94 -7.57 6.81 2.13
C PHE A 94 -8.00 8.13 1.49
N PRO A 95 -7.35 8.55 0.39
CA PRO A 95 -7.98 9.52 -0.48
C PRO A 95 -9.33 8.96 -0.96
N PRO A 96 -10.38 9.80 -1.09
CA PRO A 96 -11.67 9.34 -1.56
C PRO A 96 -11.48 8.58 -2.88
N ALA A 97 -12.00 7.36 -2.96
CA ALA A 97 -12.04 6.63 -4.23
C ALA A 97 -12.78 7.54 -5.22
N SER A 98 -12.05 8.13 -6.16
CA SER A 98 -12.65 8.93 -7.21
C SER A 98 -13.54 8.01 -8.01
N SER A 99 -14.85 8.07 -7.73
CA SER A 99 -15.90 7.36 -8.44
C SER A 99 -15.73 7.65 -9.94
N ARG A 100 -15.29 6.65 -10.69
CA ARG A 100 -15.29 6.68 -12.16
C ARG A 100 -16.34 5.71 -12.65
#